data_AF-F6H654-F1
#
_entry.id   AF-F6H654-F1
#
_cell.length_a   1.000
_cell.length_b   1.000
_cell.length_c   1.000
_cell.angle_alpha   90.00
_cell.angle_beta   90.00
_cell.angle_gamma   90.00
#
_symmetry.space_group_name_H-M   'P 1'
#
loop_
_entity.id
_entity.type
_entity.pdbx_description
1 polymer ?
#
loop_
_entity_poly.entity_id
_entity_poly.type
_entity_poly.pdbx_seq_one_letter_code
_entity_poly.pdbx_strand_id
1 'polypeptide(L)' 'MRGTVGVMPFEDHTSIELSGTDRPGLLSEVCVVLADLHCNVVNAEIWTHNARVVAVVHVTDDSTGCAIEDPDRL' A
#
# COMPACT_ATOMS: atom_id res chain seq x y z
N MET A 1 5.27 -39.19 4.71
CA MET A 1 5.65 -38.06 3.84
C MET A 1 5.53 -36.78 4.64
N ARG A 2 6.64 -36.09 4.93
CA ARG A 2 6.62 -34.75 5.54
C ARG A 2 6.53 -33.76 4.39
N GLY A 3 5.40 -33.07 4.25
CA GLY A 3 5.31 -31.94 3.32
C GLY A 3 6.11 -30.78 3.90
N THR A 4 7.18 -30.39 3.23
CA THR A 4 7.87 -29.12 3.50
C THR A 4 7.00 -28.00 2.95
N VAL A 5 6.39 -27.21 3.83
CA VAL A 5 5.82 -25.90 3.45
C VAL A 5 7.00 -24.97 3.24
N GLY A 6 7.37 -24.73 1.99
CA GLY A 6 8.29 -23.67 1.64
C GLY A 6 7.58 -22.34 1.83
N VAL A 7 7.79 -21.68 2.96
CA VAL A 7 7.46 -20.25 3.09
C VAL A 7 8.60 -19.52 2.40
N MET A 8 8.39 -19.13 1.15
CA MET A 8 9.22 -18.12 0.52
C MET A 8 8.69 -16.77 1.03
N PRO A 9 9.48 -15.97 1.78
CA PRO A 9 9.08 -14.61 2.07
C PRO A 9 9.02 -13.88 0.72
N PHE A 10 7.83 -13.52 0.27
CA PHE A 10 7.69 -12.53 -0.81
C PHE A 10 8.29 -11.23 -0.27
N GLU A 11 9.14 -10.57 -1.06
CA GLU A 11 9.84 -9.36 -0.64
C GLU A 11 8.87 -8.32 -0.11
N ASP A 12 9.25 -7.74 1.02
CA ASP A 12 8.44 -6.86 1.86
C ASP A 12 7.89 -5.69 1.04
N HIS A 13 6.57 -5.71 0.82
CA HIS A 13 5.71 -4.61 0.40
C HIS A 13 6.32 -3.19 0.48
N THR A 14 6.00 -2.35 -0.50
CA THR A 14 6.37 -0.94 -0.48
C THR A 14 5.45 -0.16 0.46
N SER A 15 6.01 0.61 1.38
CA SER A 15 5.25 1.49 2.28
C SER A 15 5.10 2.90 1.69
N ILE A 16 3.86 3.38 1.63
CA ILE A 16 3.51 4.74 1.20
C ILE A 16 2.99 5.51 2.42
N GLU A 17 3.68 6.60 2.78
CA GLU A 17 3.26 7.50 3.86
C GLU A 17 2.52 8.71 3.30
N LEU A 18 1.34 9.00 3.84
CA LEU A 18 0.49 10.11 3.45
C LEU A 18 0.24 10.98 4.68
N SER A 19 0.37 12.30 4.54
CA SER A 19 -0.06 13.23 5.57
C SER A 19 -0.65 14.49 4.96
N GLY A 20 -1.72 15.02 5.54
CA GLY A 20 -2.39 16.17 4.96
C GLY A 20 -3.63 16.62 5.70
N THR A 21 -4.33 17.61 5.15
CA THR A 21 -5.64 18.04 5.63
C THR A 21 -6.67 16.97 5.31
N ASP A 22 -7.41 16.53 6.33
CA ASP A 22 -8.52 15.60 6.15
C ASP A 22 -9.70 16.32 5.47
N ARG A 23 -10.03 15.86 4.27
CA ARG A 23 -11.13 16.40 3.46
C ARG A 23 -11.96 15.26 2.89
N PRO A 24 -13.29 15.46 2.73
CA PRO A 24 -14.13 14.48 2.06
C PRO A 24 -13.54 14.07 0.71
N GLY A 25 -13.48 12.76 0.47
CA GLY A 25 -12.96 12.19 -0.78
C GLY A 25 -11.46 11.93 -0.81
N LEU A 26 -10.65 12.44 0.12
CA LEU A 26 -9.19 12.28 0.08
C LEU A 26 -8.74 10.82 -0.06
N LEU A 27 -9.19 9.93 0.83
CA LEU A 27 -8.83 8.52 0.76
C LEU A 27 -9.38 7.83 -0.50
N SER A 28 -10.54 8.28 -0.99
CA SER A 28 -11.10 7.77 -2.25
C SER A 28 -10.20 8.11 -3.43
N GLU A 29 -9.69 9.34 -3.49
CA GLU A 29 -8.77 9.77 -4.55
C GLU A 29 -7.45 9.00 -4.48
N VAL A 30 -6.91 8.80 -3.26
CA VAL A 30 -5.71 7.97 -3.04
C VAL A 30 -5.95 6.55 -3.55
N CYS A 31 -7.06 5.91 -3.19
CA CYS A 31 -7.36 4.55 -3.65
C CYS A 31 -7.51 4.46 -5.17
N VAL A 32 -8.05 5.50 -5.83
CA VAL A 32 -8.13 5.56 -7.29
C VAL A 32 -6.73 5.59 -7.90
N VAL A 33 -5.82 6.42 -7.38
CA VAL A 33 -4.43 6.48 -7.85
C VAL A 33 -3.72 5.14 -7.66
N LEU A 34 -3.85 4.52 -6.48
CA LEU A 34 -3.25 3.20 -6.23
C LEU A 34 -3.79 2.13 -7.18
N ALA A 35 -5.08 2.15 -7.49
CA ALA A 35 -5.67 1.24 -8.45
C ALA A 35 -5.17 1.49 -9.89
N ASP A 36 -5.01 2.75 -10.30
CA ASP A 36 -4.51 3.15 -11.63
C ASP A 36 -3.03 2.77 -11.82
N LEU A 37 -2.24 2.81 -10.74
CA LEU A 37 -0.84 2.36 -10.71
C LEU A 37 -0.67 0.83 -10.61
N HIS A 38 -1.77 0.08 -10.62
CA HIS A 38 -1.79 -1.37 -10.43
C HIS A 38 -1.12 -1.81 -9.11
N CYS A 39 -1.38 -1.06 -8.03
CA CYS A 39 -0.95 -1.40 -6.67
C CYS A 39 -2.02 -2.24 -5.98
N ASN A 40 -1.63 -3.40 -5.46
CA ASN A 40 -2.43 -4.20 -4.54
C ASN A 40 -2.17 -3.74 -3.10
N VAL A 41 -3.23 -3.36 -2.36
CA VAL A 41 -3.10 -2.91 -0.97
C VAL A 41 -3.11 -4.13 -0.03
N VAL A 42 -1.99 -4.34 0.68
CA VAL A 42 -1.81 -5.44 1.64
C VAL A 42 -2.31 -5.05 3.03
N ASN A 43 -1.98 -3.82 3.47
CA ASN A 43 -2.41 -3.28 4.75
C ASN A 43 -2.51 -1.74 4.65
N ALA A 44 -3.36 -1.14 5.47
CA ALA A 44 -3.43 0.31 5.60
C ALA A 44 -3.75 0.69 7.05
N GLU A 45 -2.93 1.56 7.61
CA GLU A 45 -3.14 2.15 8.92
C GLU A 45 -3.40 3.65 8.74
N ILE A 46 -4.51 4.14 9.29
CA ILE A 46 -4.97 5.51 9.07
C ILE A 46 -5.35 6.12 10.42
N TRP A 47 -4.83 7.31 10.69
CA TRP A 47 -5.12 8.11 11.88
C TRP A 47 -5.61 9.49 11.47
N THR A 48 -6.66 9.96 12.14
CA THR A 48 -7.21 11.31 11.93
C THR A 48 -7.18 12.10 13.23
N HIS A 49 -6.62 13.31 13.21
CA HIS A 49 -6.60 14.21 14.37
C HIS A 49 -6.62 15.67 13.94
N ASN A 50 -7.47 16.50 14.56
CA ASN A 50 -7.57 17.94 14.29
C ASN A 50 -7.66 18.31 12.79
N ALA A 51 -8.56 17.66 12.05
CA ALA A 51 -8.72 17.83 10.60
C ALA A 51 -7.43 17.53 9.79
N ARG A 52 -6.57 16.67 10.31
CA ARG A 52 -5.42 16.10 9.61
C ARG A 52 -5.55 14.60 9.54
N VAL A 53 -5.09 14.04 8.44
CA VAL A 53 -4.90 12.60 8.28
C VAL A 53 -3.41 12.29 8.23
N VAL A 54 -3.05 11.14 8.79
CA VAL A 54 -1.78 10.46 8.56
C VAL A 54 -2.14 9.02 8.19
N ALA A 55 -1.53 8.48 7.15
CA ALA A 55 -1.73 7.09 6.77
C ALA A 55 -0.41 6.45 6.34
N VAL A 56 -0.27 5.16 6.65
CA VAL A 56 0.76 4.29 6.10
C VAL A 56 0.03 3.19 5.34
N VAL A 57 0.35 3.04 4.05
CA VAL A 57 -0.27 2.04 3.18
C VAL A 57 0.82 1.11 2.67
N HIS A 58 0.66 -0.18 2.91
CA HIS A 58 1.56 -1.22 2.44
C HIS A 58 1.01 -1.79 1.15
N VAL A 59 1.76 -1.66 0.06
CA VAL A 59 1.36 -2.10 -1.27
C VAL A 59 2.33 -3.09 -1.89
N THR A 60 1.82 -3.93 -2.76
CA THR A 60 2.60 -4.77 -3.67
C THR A 60 2.19 -4.45 -5.10
N ASP A 61 3.04 -4.78 -6.05
CA ASP A 61 2.66 -4.81 -7.45
C ASP A 61 1.58 -5.87 -7.69
N ASP A 62 0.48 -5.51 -8.37
CA ASP A 62 -0.65 -6.42 -8.64
C ASP A 62 -0.27 -7.64 -9.51
N SER A 63 0.71 -7.48 -10.40
CA SER A 63 1.09 -8.53 -11.36
C SER A 63 2.05 -9.58 -10.78
N THR A 64 2.95 -9.15 -9.90
CA THR A 64 4.01 -9.98 -9.32
C THR A 64 3.73 -10.38 -7.87
N GLY A 65 2.93 -9.60 -7.15
CA GLY A 65 2.70 -9.77 -5.71
C GLY A 65 3.91 -9.40 -4.84
N CYS A 66 4.95 -8.79 -5.42
CA CYS A 66 6.17 -8.36 -4.73
C CYS A 66 6.15 -6.86 -4.43
N ALA A 67 7.13 -6.39 -3.65
CA ALA A 67 7.42 -4.98 -3.49
C ALA A 67 7.59 -4.26 -4.84
N ILE A 68 7.17 -3.00 -4.90
CA ILE A 68 7.41 -2.11 -6.05
C ILE A 68 8.80 -1.49 -5.85
N GLU A 69 9.78 -1.94 -6.64
CA GLU A 69 11.18 -1.49 -6.56
C GLU A 69 11.49 -0.29 -7.45
N ASP A 70 10.71 -0.07 -8.50
CA ASP A 70 10.91 1.01 -9.47
C ASP A 70 10.26 2.32 -8.95
N PRO A 71 11.05 3.34 -8.59
CA PRO A 71 10.52 4.60 -8.07
C PRO A 71 9.74 5.40 -9.11
N ASP A 72 9.96 5.19 -10.42
CA ASP A 72 9.22 5.92 -11.46
C ASP A 72 7.78 5.42 -11.61
N ARG A 73 7.42 4.34 -10.91
CA ARG A 73 6.05 3.79 -10.83
C ARG A 73 5.20 4.40 -9.73
N LEU A 74 5.76 5.24 -8.86
CA LEU A 74 5.10 5.80 -7.67
C LEU A 74 5.10 7.34 -7.66
#